data_AF-A0A0C9YQZ6-F1
#
_entry.id   AF-A0A0C9YQZ6-F1
#
_cell.length_a   1.000
_cell.length_b   1.000
_cell.length_c   1.000
_cell.angle_alpha   90.00
_cell.angle_beta   90.00
_cell.angle_gamma   90.00
#
_symmetry.space_group_name_H-M   'P 1'
#
loop_
_entity.id
_entity.type
_entity.pdbx_description
1 polymer ?
#
loop_
_entity_poly.entity_id
_entity_poly.type
_entity_poly.pdbx_seq_one_letter_code
_entity_poly.pdbx_strand_id
1 'polypeptide(L)'
;MPPPQFFTALKNMQAWPQFPVPNSTALDTSSCLLPVTSTSHTPSIPAPFPLPTPPQPARPSTPTSTPIIDPTSSGPRMSSDLPPAQSGPSPRAWPDDISGLSEVVAPLLSYFSSGMDMLLDSVQKSQSKSHETIMKEISTIHKHLSTSNLAAKDQLGLGGGESSYSFRQSQKKATKQCHFVAADPWLPVTSQDKQEHSVFLRCIRKHTLTLLKISGYKYLRNAKCTLSQQQVDQYEQGLPGCLQITATDFMVDCLHNQDSPFNQDAATVFAEDFLEKITRHSWYASAKIPERYCNHETIRTPFIAHLAYVKSRYREVVTAVDEDPDNARRAMNARLQKSSHGSRKVHLLKMRLDAMADHPTLQQHLPLINDLGTQAMSSDESEDDVRRTISYPHVYPAWCSQQLATILWQADDVAAANTAVSIGKCKKVGTQLQLCPHSTKVNTAAAALPGLPRNCYNTSWLANLIPHQVKALRVQDMDYNFGSHSSPSLPTPSNAMQS
;
A
#
# COMPACT_ATOMS: atom_id res chain seq x y z
N MET A 1 -43.90 -35.64 -25.71
CA MET A 1 -44.53 -34.32 -25.86
C MET A 1 -44.74 -33.69 -24.49
N PRO A 2 -44.00 -32.61 -24.20
CA PRO A 2 -44.45 -31.46 -23.41
C PRO A 2 -44.35 -30.15 -24.26
N PRO A 3 -44.93 -29.01 -23.84
CA PRO A 3 -45.28 -27.92 -24.75
C PRO A 3 -44.12 -26.93 -25.03
N PRO A 4 -44.10 -26.26 -26.19
CA PRO A 4 -43.12 -25.25 -26.53
C PRO A 4 -43.69 -23.85 -26.24
N GLN A 5 -43.23 -23.19 -25.18
CA GLN A 5 -43.36 -21.74 -25.06
C GLN A 5 -42.08 -21.19 -24.44
N PHE A 6 -41.37 -20.36 -25.21
CA PHE A 6 -40.45 -19.28 -24.83
C PHE A 6 -39.42 -19.05 -25.95
N PHE A 7 -39.88 -18.55 -27.10
CA PHE A 7 -39.02 -17.91 -28.10
C PHE A 7 -39.76 -16.73 -28.73
N THR A 8 -39.96 -15.66 -27.95
CA THR A 8 -40.31 -14.34 -28.51
C THR A 8 -39.98 -13.21 -27.52
N ALA A 9 -38.71 -12.90 -27.30
CA ALA A 9 -38.29 -11.61 -26.71
C ALA A 9 -36.77 -11.42 -26.79
N LEU A 10 -36.21 -11.28 -28.00
CA LEU A 10 -34.81 -10.84 -28.16
C LEU A 10 -34.58 -10.21 -29.53
N LYS A 11 -35.41 -9.22 -29.88
CA LYS A 11 -35.28 -8.48 -31.14
C LYS A 11 -35.62 -6.98 -31.07
N ASN A 12 -35.45 -6.33 -29.90
CA ASN A 12 -35.66 -4.88 -29.76
C ASN A 12 -34.74 -4.23 -28.71
N MET A 13 -33.41 -4.28 -28.91
CA MET A 13 -32.49 -3.33 -28.25
C MET A 13 -31.48 -2.82 -29.28
N GLN A 14 -31.98 -2.07 -30.26
CA GLN A 14 -31.15 -1.23 -31.12
C GLN A 14 -31.97 -0.01 -31.55
N ALA A 15 -32.18 0.92 -30.61
CA ALA A 15 -32.62 2.27 -30.90
C ALA A 15 -32.23 3.16 -29.71
N TRP A 16 -31.20 3.99 -29.92
CA TRP A 16 -30.93 5.14 -29.06
C TRP A 16 -32.01 6.20 -29.34
N PRO A 17 -32.65 6.79 -28.32
CA PRO A 17 -33.52 7.94 -28.56
C PRO A 17 -32.66 9.15 -28.94
N GLN A 18 -32.83 9.65 -30.16
CA GLN A 18 -32.44 11.02 -30.49
C GLN A 18 -33.39 11.95 -29.72
N PHE A 19 -32.83 12.76 -28.84
CA PHE A 19 -33.58 13.83 -28.17
C PHE A 19 -33.45 15.14 -28.95
N PRO A 20 -34.51 15.96 -28.97
CA PRO A 20 -34.59 17.14 -29.82
C PRO A 20 -33.66 18.25 -29.35
N VAL A 21 -33.12 18.97 -30.36
CA VAL A 21 -32.39 20.22 -30.21
C VAL A 21 -33.31 21.26 -29.57
N PRO A 22 -32.96 21.91 -28.45
CA PRO A 22 -33.73 23.01 -27.93
C PRO A 22 -33.54 24.24 -28.82
N ASN A 23 -34.68 24.80 -29.27
CA ASN A 23 -34.76 26.03 -30.03
C ASN A 23 -34.10 27.19 -29.28
N SER A 24 -33.22 27.86 -30.00
CA SER A 24 -32.64 29.15 -29.64
C SER A 24 -33.76 30.17 -29.45
N THR A 25 -33.94 30.63 -28.21
CA THR A 25 -34.81 31.77 -27.90
C THR A 25 -33.90 32.91 -27.52
N ALA A 26 -33.84 33.91 -28.40
CA ALA A 26 -33.13 35.16 -28.21
C ALA A 26 -33.66 35.87 -26.96
N LEU A 27 -32.76 36.31 -26.09
CA LEU A 27 -33.05 37.31 -25.08
C LEU A 27 -32.23 38.56 -25.37
N ASP A 28 -33.00 39.63 -25.51
CA ASP A 28 -32.61 41.00 -25.81
C ASP A 28 -31.54 41.53 -24.88
N THR A 29 -30.55 42.14 -25.52
CA THR A 29 -29.67 43.18 -24.98
C THR A 29 -30.48 44.39 -24.53
N SER A 30 -30.37 44.79 -23.27
CA SER A 30 -30.63 46.18 -22.89
C SER A 30 -29.60 46.70 -21.89
N SER A 31 -28.92 47.75 -22.36
CA SER A 31 -27.83 48.48 -21.75
C SER A 31 -28.26 49.25 -20.50
N CYS A 32 -27.41 49.26 -19.48
CA CYS A 32 -27.34 50.33 -18.49
C CYS A 32 -25.87 50.68 -18.27
N LEU A 33 -25.44 51.77 -18.91
CA LEU A 33 -24.17 52.43 -18.68
C LEU A 33 -24.23 53.18 -17.34
N LEU A 34 -23.26 52.96 -16.46
CA LEU A 34 -22.95 53.85 -15.35
C LEU A 34 -21.50 54.34 -15.47
N PRO A 35 -21.22 55.62 -15.15
CA PRO A 35 -19.89 56.20 -15.32
C PRO A 35 -19.00 55.85 -14.13
N VAL A 36 -17.83 55.26 -14.41
CA VAL A 36 -16.75 55.13 -13.44
C VAL A 36 -15.86 56.37 -13.54
N THR A 37 -15.93 57.23 -12.53
CA THR A 37 -14.98 58.33 -12.34
C THR A 37 -13.66 57.78 -11.83
N SER A 38 -12.63 57.87 -12.65
CA SER A 38 -11.24 57.60 -12.30
C SER A 38 -10.70 58.67 -11.35
N THR A 39 -10.33 58.29 -10.13
CA THR A 39 -9.52 59.13 -9.23
C THR A 39 -8.19 58.42 -8.97
N SER A 40 -7.15 58.88 -9.65
CA SER A 40 -5.78 58.44 -9.49
C SER A 40 -5.17 59.06 -8.22
N HIS A 41 -5.03 58.29 -7.15
CA HIS A 41 -4.11 58.59 -6.08
C HIS A 41 -3.03 57.52 -6.02
N THR A 42 -1.85 57.88 -6.51
CA THR A 42 -0.61 57.12 -6.40
C THR A 42 0.04 57.46 -5.06
N PRO A 43 0.16 56.53 -4.09
CA PRO A 43 1.01 56.76 -2.93
C PRO A 43 2.46 56.37 -3.30
N SER A 44 3.36 57.34 -3.18
CA SER A 44 4.81 57.14 -3.31
C SER A 44 5.30 56.13 -2.27
N ILE A 45 5.82 55.01 -2.74
CA ILE A 45 6.50 53.99 -1.94
C ILE A 45 7.93 54.49 -1.65
N PRO A 46 8.37 54.57 -0.38
CA PRO A 46 9.76 54.93 -0.07
C PRO A 46 10.71 53.79 -0.45
N ALA A 47 11.89 54.17 -0.93
CA ALA A 47 12.93 53.28 -1.45
C ALA A 47 13.33 52.16 -0.47
N PRO A 48 13.65 50.95 -0.98
CA PRO A 48 14.08 49.84 -0.14
C PRO A 48 15.49 50.09 0.41
N PHE A 49 15.66 49.86 1.71
CA PHE A 49 16.95 49.83 2.39
C PHE A 49 17.87 48.76 1.78
N PRO A 50 19.19 49.00 1.67
CA PRO A 50 20.13 47.99 1.19
C PRO A 50 20.24 46.85 2.20
N LEU A 51 20.01 45.63 1.73
CA LEU A 51 20.23 44.39 2.46
C LEU A 51 21.73 44.23 2.80
N PRO A 52 22.08 43.80 4.02
CA PRO A 52 23.45 43.49 4.37
C PRO A 52 23.93 42.24 3.61
N THR A 53 25.11 42.36 3.01
CA THR A 53 25.80 41.29 2.28
C THR A 53 26.05 40.09 3.20
N PRO A 54 25.70 38.85 2.80
CA PRO A 54 26.01 37.68 3.60
C PRO A 54 27.53 37.43 3.67
N PRO A 55 28.06 36.99 4.82
CA PRO A 55 29.48 36.69 4.97
C PRO A 55 29.86 35.50 4.08
N GLN A 56 30.95 35.64 3.33
CA GLN A 56 31.50 34.57 2.51
C GLN A 56 31.83 33.34 3.38
N PRO A 57 31.52 32.12 2.91
CA PRO A 57 31.96 30.90 3.59
C PRO A 57 33.48 30.79 3.51
N ALA A 58 34.10 30.63 4.67
CA ALA A 58 35.53 30.38 4.82
C ALA A 58 35.93 29.12 4.02
N ARG A 59 36.97 29.26 3.20
CA ARG A 59 37.64 28.16 2.50
C ARG A 59 38.07 27.10 3.53
N PRO A 60 37.72 25.81 3.34
CA PRO A 60 38.31 24.74 4.13
C PRO A 60 39.79 24.61 3.77
N SER A 61 40.64 24.82 4.77
CA SER A 61 42.05 24.50 4.75
C SER A 61 42.24 22.99 4.59
N THR A 62 43.04 22.63 3.58
CA THR A 62 43.57 21.30 3.33
C THR A 62 44.27 20.74 4.57
N PRO A 63 43.92 19.53 5.05
CA PRO A 63 44.72 18.89 6.08
C PRO A 63 45.95 18.23 5.46
N THR A 64 47.08 18.73 5.96
CA THR A 64 48.43 18.19 6.03
C THR A 64 48.51 16.66 6.03
N SER A 65 49.36 16.16 5.14
CA SER A 65 49.88 14.81 5.01
C SER A 65 50.32 14.20 6.34
N THR A 66 49.90 12.97 6.60
CA THR A 66 50.51 12.06 7.59
C THR A 66 51.19 10.90 6.86
N PRO A 67 52.29 10.35 7.43
CA PRO A 67 53.26 9.57 6.69
C PRO A 67 52.83 8.10 6.53
N ILE A 68 53.22 7.56 5.38
CA ILE A 68 53.14 6.15 5.02
C ILE A 68 54.05 5.35 5.95
N ILE A 69 53.46 4.43 6.72
CA ILE A 69 54.17 3.36 7.43
C ILE A 69 53.92 2.07 6.64
N ASP A 70 54.98 1.54 6.05
CA ASP A 70 55.07 0.18 5.52
C ASP A 70 54.85 -0.85 6.64
N PRO A 71 54.20 -1.97 6.32
CA PRO A 71 54.67 -3.23 6.86
C PRO A 71 54.92 -4.24 5.74
N THR A 72 56.20 -4.55 5.57
CA THR A 72 56.73 -5.77 5.00
C THR A 72 56.07 -6.98 5.65
N SER A 73 55.31 -7.77 4.88
CA SER A 73 54.95 -9.14 5.26
C SER A 73 54.96 -10.02 4.03
N SER A 74 56.05 -10.79 3.95
CA SER A 74 56.33 -11.85 3.00
C SER A 74 55.46 -13.08 3.31
N GLY A 75 54.64 -13.49 2.35
CA GLY A 75 53.90 -14.75 2.34
C GLY A 75 53.92 -15.38 0.93
N PRO A 76 54.02 -16.73 0.81
CA PRO A 76 54.46 -17.39 -0.41
C PRO A 76 53.36 -17.48 -1.47
N ARG A 77 53.76 -17.16 -2.70
CA ARG A 77 52.97 -17.18 -3.93
C ARG A 77 52.87 -18.62 -4.44
N MET A 78 51.71 -19.26 -4.31
CA MET A 78 51.40 -20.49 -5.03
C MET A 78 51.01 -20.14 -6.46
N SER A 79 51.85 -20.52 -7.42
CA SER A 79 51.53 -20.50 -8.86
C SER A 79 50.34 -21.41 -9.13
N SER A 80 49.32 -20.86 -9.79
CA SER A 80 48.27 -21.62 -10.45
C SER A 80 48.33 -21.27 -11.93
N ASP A 81 48.93 -22.17 -12.72
CA ASP A 81 48.92 -22.12 -14.17
C ASP A 81 47.49 -22.34 -14.68
N LEU A 82 46.94 -21.34 -15.38
CA LEU A 82 45.73 -21.46 -16.18
C LEU A 82 46.11 -21.49 -17.67
N PRO A 83 45.55 -22.41 -18.47
CA PRO A 83 45.87 -22.51 -19.90
C PRO A 83 45.18 -21.41 -20.73
N PRO A 84 45.72 -21.08 -21.92
CA PRO A 84 45.23 -19.98 -22.75
C PRO A 84 43.87 -20.30 -23.40
N ALA A 85 43.03 -19.27 -23.43
CA ALA A 85 41.72 -19.25 -24.08
C ALA A 85 41.85 -19.53 -25.59
N GLN A 86 41.11 -20.52 -26.07
CA GLN A 86 40.93 -20.80 -27.48
C GLN A 86 40.05 -19.71 -28.13
N SER A 87 40.51 -19.20 -29.26
CA SER A 87 39.81 -18.30 -30.16
C SER A 87 38.55 -18.97 -30.74
N GLY A 88 37.38 -18.41 -30.42
CA GLY A 88 36.10 -18.81 -31.00
C GLY A 88 35.97 -18.40 -32.47
N PRO A 89 35.19 -19.13 -33.28
CA PRO A 89 35.03 -18.87 -34.71
C PRO A 89 34.17 -17.64 -34.98
N SER A 90 34.59 -16.90 -36.01
CA SER A 90 33.96 -15.73 -36.62
C SER A 90 32.46 -15.95 -36.94
N PRO A 91 31.58 -14.95 -36.71
CA PRO A 91 30.15 -15.07 -37.00
C PRO A 91 29.91 -15.17 -38.52
N ARG A 92 29.22 -16.25 -38.92
CA ARG A 92 28.69 -16.41 -40.28
C ARG A 92 27.72 -15.28 -40.61
N ALA A 93 27.97 -14.61 -41.74
CA ALA A 93 27.03 -13.72 -42.38
C ALA A 93 25.71 -14.46 -42.67
N TRP A 94 24.61 -13.90 -42.20
CA TRP A 94 23.26 -14.36 -42.52
C TRP A 94 22.86 -13.82 -43.89
N PRO A 95 22.15 -14.59 -44.73
CA PRO A 95 21.66 -14.12 -46.01
C PRO A 95 20.51 -13.11 -45.80
N ASP A 96 20.64 -11.92 -46.39
CA ASP A 96 19.71 -10.78 -46.30
C ASP A 96 18.39 -10.95 -47.06
N ASP A 97 17.96 -12.18 -47.37
CA ASP A 97 16.77 -12.43 -48.19
C ASP A 97 15.61 -13.02 -47.36
N ILE A 98 14.97 -12.14 -46.56
CA ILE A 98 13.83 -12.47 -45.67
C ILE A 98 12.49 -11.96 -46.27
N SER A 99 12.51 -11.34 -47.44
CA SER A 99 11.34 -10.69 -48.05
C SER A 99 10.18 -11.65 -48.34
N GLY A 100 10.44 -12.96 -48.47
CA GLY A 100 9.42 -13.98 -48.72
C GLY A 100 8.69 -14.54 -47.49
N LEU A 101 9.19 -14.31 -46.26
CA LEU A 101 8.57 -14.87 -45.05
C LEU A 101 7.42 -14.00 -44.50
N SER A 102 7.32 -12.75 -44.95
CA SER A 102 6.27 -11.81 -44.49
C SER A 102 4.85 -12.26 -44.87
N GLU A 103 4.67 -12.83 -46.07
CA GLU A 103 3.34 -13.22 -46.58
C GLU A 103 2.74 -14.45 -45.87
N VAL A 104 3.58 -15.33 -45.31
CA VAL A 104 3.11 -16.53 -44.60
C VAL A 104 2.94 -16.27 -43.09
N VAL A 105 3.76 -15.38 -42.52
CA VAL A 105 3.75 -15.11 -41.07
C VAL A 105 2.58 -14.21 -40.67
N ALA A 106 2.17 -13.25 -41.51
CA ALA A 106 1.09 -12.32 -41.17
C ALA A 106 -0.30 -13.00 -40.99
N PRO A 107 -0.74 -13.92 -41.88
CA PRO A 107 -1.99 -14.66 -41.66
C PRO A 107 -1.94 -15.57 -40.43
N LEU A 108 -0.77 -16.15 -40.14
CA LEU A 108 -0.59 -17.02 -38.98
C LEU A 108 -0.68 -16.24 -37.67
N LEU A 109 -0.06 -15.06 -37.60
CA LEU A 109 -0.15 -14.16 -36.44
C LEU A 109 -1.58 -13.64 -36.23
N SER A 110 -2.31 -13.34 -37.31
CA SER A 110 -3.73 -12.97 -37.24
C SER A 110 -4.61 -14.08 -36.66
N TYR A 111 -4.39 -15.32 -37.11
CA TYR A 111 -5.11 -16.49 -36.58
C TYR A 111 -4.81 -16.74 -35.09
N PHE A 112 -3.54 -16.60 -34.69
CA PHE A 112 -3.13 -16.70 -33.28
C PHE A 112 -3.72 -15.57 -32.43
N SER A 113 -3.76 -14.34 -32.93
CA SER A 113 -4.36 -13.20 -32.20
C SER A 113 -5.85 -13.44 -31.97
N SER A 114 -6.59 -13.85 -33.00
CA SER A 114 -8.03 -14.12 -32.88
C SER A 114 -8.35 -15.28 -31.90
N GLY A 115 -7.52 -16.33 -31.91
CA GLY A 115 -7.65 -17.44 -30.96
C GLY A 115 -7.39 -17.02 -29.51
N MET A 116 -6.39 -16.15 -29.29
CA MET A 116 -6.08 -15.62 -27.96
C MET A 116 -7.18 -14.70 -27.43
N ASP A 117 -7.78 -13.87 -28.29
CA ASP A 117 -8.91 -13.01 -27.90
C ASP A 117 -10.13 -13.84 -27.47
N MET A 118 -10.47 -14.90 -28.21
CA MET A 118 -11.54 -15.83 -27.82
C MET A 118 -11.27 -16.53 -26.49
N LEU A 119 -10.02 -16.91 -26.23
CA LEU A 119 -9.63 -17.58 -24.99
C LEU A 119 -9.68 -16.62 -23.80
N LEU A 120 -9.24 -15.37 -23.99
CA LEU A 120 -9.34 -14.31 -22.98
C LEU A 120 -10.80 -14.03 -22.63
N ASP A 121 -11.68 -13.93 -23.64
CA ASP A 121 -13.10 -13.65 -23.48
C ASP A 121 -13.84 -14.80 -22.76
N SER A 122 -13.42 -16.05 -23.02
CA SER A 122 -13.90 -17.24 -22.32
C SER A 122 -13.50 -17.27 -20.84
N VAL A 123 -12.24 -16.95 -20.54
CA VAL A 123 -11.73 -16.83 -19.16
C VAL A 123 -12.48 -15.73 -18.41
N GLN A 124 -12.71 -14.59 -19.05
CA GLN A 124 -13.43 -13.46 -18.45
C GLN A 124 -14.92 -13.78 -18.18
N LYS A 125 -15.59 -14.49 -19.09
CA LYS A 125 -16.95 -15.01 -18.88
C LYS A 125 -17.02 -16.03 -17.74
N SER A 126 -16.04 -16.93 -17.64
CA SER A 126 -15.96 -17.93 -16.57
C SER A 126 -15.76 -17.26 -15.20
N GLN A 127 -14.84 -16.28 -15.12
CA GLN A 127 -14.62 -15.50 -13.90
C GLN A 127 -15.85 -14.69 -13.49
N SER A 128 -16.58 -14.11 -14.45
CA SER A 128 -17.81 -13.36 -14.18
C SER A 128 -18.92 -14.24 -13.60
N LYS A 129 -19.11 -15.45 -14.15
CA LYS A 129 -20.08 -16.43 -13.62
C LYS A 129 -19.70 -16.93 -12.22
N SER A 130 -18.41 -17.19 -11.99
CA SER A 130 -17.90 -17.59 -10.67
C SER A 130 -18.11 -16.47 -9.64
N HIS A 131 -17.77 -15.23 -9.99
CA HIS A 131 -17.97 -14.07 -9.12
C HIS A 131 -19.45 -13.83 -8.80
N GLU A 132 -20.35 -13.94 -9.79
CA GLU A 132 -21.79 -13.83 -9.55
C GLU A 132 -22.31 -14.91 -8.59
N THR A 133 -21.82 -16.16 -8.74
CA THR A 133 -22.19 -17.28 -7.87
C THR A 133 -21.71 -17.05 -6.43
N ILE A 134 -20.44 -16.65 -6.27
CA ILE A 134 -19.86 -16.32 -4.96
C ILE A 134 -20.63 -15.17 -4.30
N MET A 135 -21.00 -14.12 -5.06
CA MET A 135 -21.76 -13.00 -4.52
C MET A 135 -23.18 -13.39 -4.10
N LYS A 136 -23.83 -14.33 -4.81
CA LYS A 136 -25.14 -14.90 -4.40
C LYS A 136 -25.02 -15.71 -3.11
N GLU A 137 -23.96 -16.52 -2.96
CA GLU A 137 -23.71 -17.26 -1.72
C GLU A 137 -23.44 -16.33 -0.54
N ILE A 138 -22.58 -15.32 -0.71
CA ILE A 138 -22.30 -14.32 0.33
C ILE A 138 -23.59 -13.58 0.73
N SER A 139 -24.42 -13.20 -0.24
CA SER A 139 -25.71 -12.55 0.03
C SER A 139 -26.65 -13.48 0.83
N THR A 140 -26.68 -14.77 0.50
CA THR A 140 -27.47 -15.79 1.21
C THR A 140 -26.98 -15.98 2.64
N ILE A 141 -25.67 -16.07 2.85
CA ILE A 141 -25.05 -16.16 4.19
C ILE A 141 -25.40 -14.91 5.02
N HIS A 142 -25.29 -13.72 4.42
CA HIS A 142 -25.60 -12.47 5.12
C HIS A 142 -27.08 -12.40 5.54
N LYS A 143 -27.98 -12.89 4.68
CA LYS A 143 -29.41 -13.00 4.99
C LYS A 143 -29.67 -13.94 6.17
N HIS A 144 -29.02 -15.11 6.19
CA HIS A 144 -29.13 -16.06 7.30
C HIS A 144 -28.61 -15.48 8.63
N LEU A 145 -27.45 -14.84 8.62
CA LEU A 145 -26.89 -14.21 9.82
C LEU A 145 -27.79 -13.08 10.35
N SER A 146 -28.41 -12.32 9.45
CA SER A 146 -29.35 -11.25 9.85
C SER A 146 -30.61 -11.81 10.51
N THR A 147 -31.18 -12.90 9.97
CA THR A 147 -32.35 -13.56 10.57
C THR A 147 -32.04 -14.22 11.91
N SER A 148 -30.85 -14.82 12.07
CA SER A 148 -30.45 -15.46 13.33
C SER A 148 -30.20 -14.45 14.45
N ASN A 149 -29.67 -13.26 14.13
CA ASN A 149 -29.45 -12.19 15.12
C ASN A 149 -30.75 -11.55 15.61
N LEU A 150 -31.83 -11.59 14.83
CA LEU A 150 -33.17 -11.17 15.27
C LEU A 150 -33.80 -12.22 16.19
N ALA A 151 -33.66 -13.52 15.87
CA ALA A 151 -34.20 -14.58 16.71
C ALA A 151 -33.48 -14.72 18.07
N ALA A 152 -32.19 -14.38 18.15
CA ALA A 152 -31.42 -14.46 19.40
C ALA A 152 -31.71 -13.31 20.38
N LYS A 153 -32.25 -12.18 19.90
CA LYS A 153 -32.56 -11.02 20.76
C LYS A 153 -33.83 -11.17 21.58
N ASP A 154 -34.74 -12.07 21.18
CA ASP A 154 -36.02 -12.26 21.87
C ASP A 154 -35.97 -13.32 22.99
N GLN A 155 -34.84 -14.01 23.20
CA GLN A 155 -34.76 -15.11 24.19
C GLN A 155 -33.93 -14.83 25.46
N LEU A 156 -33.20 -13.72 25.58
CA LEU A 156 -32.37 -13.48 26.77
C LEU A 156 -32.53 -12.06 27.30
N GLY A 157 -33.62 -11.84 28.02
CA GLY A 157 -33.76 -10.72 28.94
C GLY A 157 -32.96 -10.98 30.23
N LEU A 158 -31.63 -10.92 30.19
CA LEU A 158 -30.79 -10.78 31.39
C LEU A 158 -29.53 -9.98 31.04
N GLY A 159 -29.29 -8.94 31.82
CA GLY A 159 -28.23 -7.95 31.59
C GLY A 159 -26.82 -8.54 31.66
N GLY A 160 -25.97 -8.08 30.75
CA GLY A 160 -24.53 -8.34 30.76
C GLY A 160 -23.83 -7.28 29.92
N GLY A 161 -22.94 -6.52 30.54
CA GLY A 161 -22.17 -5.46 29.89
C GLY A 161 -21.17 -6.05 28.90
N GLU A 162 -21.35 -5.76 27.62
CA GLU A 162 -20.39 -6.12 26.57
C GLU A 162 -19.31 -5.04 26.43
N SER A 163 -18.13 -5.36 26.95
CA SER A 163 -16.89 -4.62 26.71
C SER A 163 -16.36 -4.93 25.31
N SER A 164 -16.81 -4.17 24.32
CA SER A 164 -16.37 -4.28 22.92
C SER A 164 -15.01 -3.58 22.70
N TYR A 165 -13.90 -4.31 22.85
CA TYR A 165 -12.56 -3.84 22.47
C TYR A 165 -12.34 -3.95 20.95
N SER A 166 -12.47 -2.80 20.26
CA SER A 166 -12.14 -2.65 18.84
C SER A 166 -10.64 -2.34 18.68
N PHE A 167 -9.89 -3.31 18.18
CA PHE A 167 -8.45 -3.20 17.85
C PHE A 167 -8.22 -2.32 16.60
N ARG A 168 -7.50 -1.20 16.73
CA ARG A 168 -6.94 -0.43 15.60
C ARG A 168 -5.52 0.06 15.91
N GLN A 169 -4.52 -0.56 15.28
CA GLN A 169 -3.18 0.01 15.18
C GLN A 169 -3.15 1.13 14.13
N SER A 170 -3.20 2.38 14.59
CA SER A 170 -2.75 3.54 13.80
C SER A 170 -1.25 3.74 14.05
N GLN A 171 -0.41 3.22 13.16
CA GLN A 171 0.99 3.64 13.14
C GLN A 171 1.10 5.03 12.52
N LYS A 172 1.45 6.01 13.36
CA LYS A 172 1.94 7.34 12.97
C LYS A 172 3.30 7.18 12.28
N LYS A 173 3.29 6.94 10.97
CA LYS A 173 4.27 7.64 10.13
C LYS A 173 3.74 9.05 9.96
N ALA A 174 4.61 10.06 10.02
CA ALA A 174 4.31 11.42 9.57
C ALA A 174 4.10 11.44 8.04
N THR A 175 3.23 10.57 7.54
CA THR A 175 2.57 10.76 6.26
C THR A 175 1.71 11.98 6.48
N LYS A 176 1.85 13.02 5.64
CA LYS A 176 0.92 14.15 5.58
C LYS A 176 -0.50 13.58 5.64
N GLN A 177 -1.09 13.61 6.84
CA GLN A 177 -2.41 13.04 7.07
C GLN A 177 -3.31 13.89 6.20
N CYS A 178 -3.96 13.29 5.20
CA CYS A 178 -5.00 13.99 4.46
C CYS A 178 -5.92 14.57 5.52
N HIS A 179 -5.97 15.91 5.60
CA HIS A 179 -6.68 16.60 6.66
C HIS A 179 -8.10 16.06 6.67
N PHE A 180 -8.42 15.30 7.70
CA PHE A 180 -9.78 14.86 7.92
C PHE A 180 -10.55 16.13 8.25
N VAL A 181 -11.44 16.54 7.34
CA VAL A 181 -12.35 17.66 7.57
C VAL A 181 -13.39 17.15 8.56
N ALA A 182 -13.07 17.24 9.86
CA ALA A 182 -14.08 17.06 10.89
C ALA A 182 -15.07 18.23 10.79
N ALA A 183 -16.35 17.94 11.00
CA ALA A 183 -17.37 18.99 11.11
C ALA A 183 -17.04 19.97 12.25
N ASP A 184 -16.30 19.49 13.25
CA ASP A 184 -15.74 20.29 14.33
C ASP A 184 -14.30 19.77 14.64
N PRO A 185 -13.25 20.61 14.49
CA PRO A 185 -11.87 20.23 14.80
C PRO A 185 -11.65 19.71 16.23
N TRP A 186 -12.57 20.00 17.15
CA TRP A 186 -12.44 19.67 18.57
C TRP A 186 -13.13 18.38 18.98
N LEU A 187 -14.00 17.82 18.14
CA LEU A 187 -14.70 16.57 18.46
C LEU A 187 -13.87 15.34 18.07
N PRO A 188 -13.83 14.30 18.92
CA PRO A 188 -13.14 13.06 18.60
C PRO A 188 -13.78 12.39 17.38
N VAL A 189 -12.95 12.04 16.38
CA VAL A 189 -13.40 11.36 15.16
C VAL A 189 -14.03 10.01 15.50
N THR A 190 -15.33 9.85 15.20
CA THR A 190 -16.08 8.64 15.52
C THR A 190 -15.68 7.47 14.59
N SER A 191 -16.06 6.23 14.96
CA SER A 191 -15.87 5.07 14.08
C SER A 191 -16.69 5.18 12.79
N GLN A 192 -17.87 5.81 12.86
CA GLN A 192 -18.73 6.06 11.71
C GLN A 192 -18.09 7.05 10.74
N ASP A 193 -17.51 8.14 11.24
CA ASP A 193 -16.78 9.13 10.44
C ASP A 193 -15.64 8.49 9.63
N LYS A 194 -14.88 7.59 10.26
CA LYS A 194 -13.79 6.85 9.59
C LYS A 194 -14.34 5.96 8.47
N GLN A 195 -15.49 5.34 8.69
CA GLN A 195 -16.15 4.49 7.69
C GLN A 195 -16.67 5.33 6.52
N GLU A 196 -17.41 6.40 6.78
CA GLU A 196 -17.94 7.32 5.76
C GLU A 196 -16.81 7.93 4.92
N HIS A 197 -15.74 8.39 5.56
CA HIS A 197 -14.57 8.90 4.86
C HIS A 197 -13.90 7.84 3.98
N SER A 198 -13.80 6.59 4.46
CA SER A 198 -13.24 5.50 3.64
C SER A 198 -14.07 5.19 2.39
N VAL A 199 -15.41 5.30 2.50
CA VAL A 199 -16.34 5.13 1.37
C VAL A 199 -16.17 6.29 0.39
N PHE A 200 -16.11 7.53 0.88
CA PHE A 200 -15.85 8.70 0.07
C PHE A 200 -14.54 8.60 -0.73
N LEU A 201 -13.42 8.24 -0.09
CA LEU A 201 -12.13 8.04 -0.77
C LEU A 201 -12.19 6.92 -1.82
N ARG A 202 -13.03 5.89 -1.62
CA ARG A 202 -13.27 4.83 -2.61
C ARG A 202 -14.00 5.39 -3.83
N CYS A 203 -14.98 6.27 -3.64
CA CYS A 203 -15.69 6.94 -4.73
C CYS A 203 -14.75 7.85 -5.54
N ILE A 204 -13.87 8.62 -4.88
CA ILE A 204 -12.83 9.43 -5.55
C ILE A 204 -11.98 8.57 -6.48
N ARG A 205 -11.43 7.46 -5.98
CA ARG A 205 -10.60 6.52 -6.77
C ARG A 205 -11.36 5.96 -7.97
N LYS A 206 -12.61 5.52 -7.75
CA LYS A 206 -13.47 4.98 -8.82
C LYS A 206 -13.74 6.03 -9.90
N HIS A 207 -13.99 7.28 -9.49
CA HIS A 207 -14.22 8.37 -10.43
C HIS A 207 -12.96 8.69 -11.24
N THR A 208 -11.80 8.75 -10.59
CA THR A 208 -10.51 8.99 -11.26
C THR A 208 -10.25 7.95 -12.34
N LEU A 209 -10.49 6.66 -12.05
CA LEU A 209 -10.36 5.59 -13.05
C LEU A 209 -11.33 5.78 -14.23
N THR A 210 -12.55 6.25 -13.94
CA THR A 210 -13.59 6.49 -14.95
C THR A 210 -13.20 7.63 -15.89
N LEU A 211 -12.78 8.77 -15.34
CA LEU A 211 -12.34 9.93 -16.12
C LEU A 211 -11.09 9.64 -16.94
N LEU A 212 -10.14 8.87 -16.39
CA LEU A 212 -8.96 8.40 -17.12
C LEU A 212 -9.27 7.27 -18.12
N LYS A 213 -10.51 6.81 -18.21
CA LYS A 213 -10.97 5.73 -19.13
C LYS A 213 -10.17 4.43 -18.97
N ILE A 214 -9.80 4.09 -17.73
CA ILE A 214 -9.06 2.86 -17.39
C ILE A 214 -9.80 2.03 -16.35
N SER A 215 -9.72 0.70 -16.45
CA SER A 215 -10.38 -0.20 -15.48
C SER A 215 -9.58 -0.41 -14.19
N GLY A 216 -8.32 0.05 -14.14
CA GLY A 216 -7.47 -0.02 -12.96
C GLY A 216 -6.07 0.49 -13.20
N TYR A 217 -5.32 0.76 -12.12
CA TYR A 217 -3.99 1.40 -12.20
C TYR A 217 -2.91 0.54 -12.87
N LYS A 218 -3.16 -0.75 -13.11
CA LYS A 218 -2.28 -1.59 -13.95
C LYS A 218 -2.31 -1.18 -15.43
N TYR A 219 -3.37 -0.48 -15.86
CA TYR A 219 -3.55 -0.01 -17.23
C TYR A 219 -3.20 1.48 -17.39
N LEU A 220 -2.43 2.06 -16.46
CA LEU A 220 -2.01 3.47 -16.54
C LEU A 220 -1.19 3.77 -17.81
N ARG A 221 -0.54 2.77 -18.40
CA ARG A 221 0.13 2.88 -19.70
C ARG A 221 -0.82 3.24 -20.85
N ASN A 222 -2.11 2.88 -20.73
CA ASN A 222 -3.12 3.16 -21.74
C ASN A 222 -3.80 4.51 -21.53
N ALA A 223 -3.61 5.14 -20.38
CA ALA A 223 -4.13 6.47 -20.10
C ALA A 223 -3.19 7.52 -20.69
N LYS A 224 -3.74 8.58 -21.28
CA LYS A 224 -2.98 9.78 -21.66
C LYS A 224 -2.59 10.51 -20.37
N CYS A 225 -1.38 10.26 -19.88
CA CYS A 225 -0.90 10.77 -18.59
C CYS A 225 0.44 11.50 -18.70
N THR A 226 0.85 11.87 -19.92
CA THR A 226 2.13 12.53 -20.21
C THR A 226 1.90 13.72 -21.11
N LEU A 227 2.39 14.87 -20.66
CA LEU A 227 2.52 16.06 -21.48
C LEU A 227 3.97 16.22 -21.91
N SER A 228 4.19 16.65 -23.16
CA SER A 228 5.52 17.12 -23.56
C SER A 228 5.82 18.46 -22.89
N GLN A 229 7.10 18.79 -22.73
CA GLN A 229 7.49 20.09 -22.17
C GLN A 229 6.87 21.26 -22.96
N GLN A 230 6.84 21.17 -24.29
CA GLN A 230 6.21 22.16 -25.15
C GLN A 230 4.72 22.33 -24.86
N GLN A 231 3.98 21.24 -24.58
CA GLN A 231 2.56 21.33 -24.23
C GLN A 231 2.34 21.99 -22.88
N VAL A 232 3.20 21.72 -21.90
CA VAL A 232 3.18 22.39 -20.59
C VAL A 232 3.45 23.88 -20.77
N ASP A 233 4.48 24.25 -21.52
CA ASP A 233 4.83 25.65 -21.78
C ASP A 233 3.70 26.40 -22.52
N GLN A 234 3.09 25.76 -23.52
CA GLN A 234 1.94 26.32 -24.25
C GLN A 234 0.71 26.53 -23.35
N TYR A 235 0.49 25.61 -22.42
CA TYR A 235 -0.59 25.71 -21.44
C TYR A 235 -0.35 26.87 -20.47
N GLU A 236 0.85 26.97 -19.89
CA GLU A 236 1.22 28.03 -18.95
C GLU A 236 1.21 29.42 -19.59
N GLN A 237 1.53 29.51 -20.89
CA GLN A 237 1.45 30.76 -21.67
C GLN A 237 0.02 31.14 -22.09
N GLY A 238 -0.96 30.26 -21.90
CA GLY A 238 -2.34 30.51 -22.29
C GLY A 238 -2.53 30.70 -23.80
N LEU A 239 -1.71 30.04 -24.63
CA LEU A 239 -1.77 30.21 -26.08
C LEU A 239 -3.10 29.67 -26.65
N PRO A 240 -3.69 30.33 -27.66
CA PRO A 240 -4.92 29.85 -28.28
C PRO A 240 -4.69 28.47 -28.92
N GLY A 241 -5.59 27.52 -28.63
CA GLY A 241 -5.46 26.13 -29.06
C GLY A 241 -4.64 25.25 -28.12
N CYS A 242 -4.25 25.75 -26.94
CA CYS A 242 -3.67 24.90 -25.90
C CYS A 242 -4.65 23.81 -25.44
N LEU A 243 -4.11 22.76 -24.82
CA LEU A 243 -4.89 21.65 -24.30
C LEU A 243 -5.89 22.15 -23.26
N GLN A 244 -7.18 21.90 -23.49
CA GLN A 244 -8.23 22.22 -22.53
C GLN A 244 -8.62 20.98 -21.75
N ILE A 245 -8.52 21.05 -20.42
CA ILE A 245 -8.91 19.96 -19.54
C ILE A 245 -10.43 20.01 -19.38
N THR A 246 -11.11 18.95 -19.79
CA THR A 246 -12.56 18.81 -19.68
C THR A 246 -12.91 17.45 -19.09
N ALA A 247 -14.13 17.26 -18.57
CA ALA A 247 -14.55 15.95 -18.07
C ALA A 247 -14.50 14.86 -19.17
N THR A 248 -14.75 15.24 -20.43
CA THR A 248 -14.75 14.32 -21.58
C THR A 248 -13.36 13.97 -22.09
N ASP A 249 -12.42 14.91 -22.02
CA ASP A 249 -11.01 14.73 -22.38
C ASP A 249 -10.12 14.93 -21.15
N PHE A 250 -10.49 14.23 -20.08
CA PHE A 250 -9.81 14.37 -18.80
C PHE A 250 -8.40 13.76 -18.86
N MET A 251 -7.43 14.54 -18.42
CA MET A 251 -6.02 14.16 -18.42
C MET A 251 -5.33 14.72 -17.17
N VAL A 252 -4.32 13.99 -16.70
CA VAL A 252 -3.43 14.43 -15.61
C VAL A 252 -2.00 14.28 -16.05
N ASP A 253 -1.13 15.17 -15.59
CA ASP A 253 0.30 15.10 -15.88
C ASP A 253 1.02 14.32 -14.78
N CYS A 254 1.47 13.11 -15.16
CA CYS A 254 2.16 12.24 -14.22
C CYS A 254 3.67 12.49 -14.09
N LEU A 255 4.26 13.32 -14.96
CA LEU A 255 5.70 13.59 -14.98
C LEU A 255 6.07 14.82 -14.13
N HIS A 256 5.29 15.90 -14.21
CA HIS A 256 5.58 17.15 -13.51
C HIS A 256 5.17 17.11 -12.04
N ASN A 257 5.23 18.23 -11.29
CA ASN A 257 4.76 18.27 -9.90
C ASN A 257 3.22 18.17 -9.84
N GLN A 258 2.65 17.60 -8.77
CA GLN A 258 1.20 17.57 -8.55
C GLN A 258 0.63 18.98 -8.34
N ASP A 259 1.48 19.93 -7.93
CA ASP A 259 1.13 21.32 -7.73
C ASP A 259 1.29 22.17 -9.00
N SER A 260 1.56 21.56 -10.17
CA SER A 260 1.63 22.29 -11.44
C SER A 260 0.27 22.92 -11.80
N PRO A 261 0.23 24.09 -12.46
CA PRO A 261 -1.02 24.73 -12.86
C PRO A 261 -1.97 23.77 -13.60
N PHE A 262 -1.44 22.99 -14.55
CA PHE A 262 -2.20 21.97 -15.27
C PHE A 262 -2.87 20.94 -14.35
N ASN A 263 -2.15 20.41 -13.35
CA ASN A 263 -2.72 19.42 -12.43
C ASN A 263 -3.70 20.04 -11.43
N GLN A 264 -3.56 21.33 -11.12
CA GLN A 264 -4.52 22.07 -10.30
C GLN A 264 -5.85 22.26 -11.05
N ASP A 265 -5.78 22.62 -12.33
CA ASP A 265 -6.97 22.76 -13.17
C ASP A 265 -7.63 21.40 -13.43
N ALA A 266 -6.85 20.33 -13.63
CA ALA A 266 -7.39 18.97 -13.65
C ALA A 266 -8.12 18.61 -12.35
N ALA A 267 -7.61 19.04 -11.20
CA ALA A 267 -8.26 18.80 -9.91
C ALA A 267 -9.56 19.58 -9.74
N THR A 268 -9.64 20.80 -10.29
CA THR A 268 -10.87 21.59 -10.37
C THR A 268 -11.91 20.89 -11.25
N VAL A 269 -11.56 20.54 -12.48
CA VAL A 269 -12.45 19.82 -13.42
C VAL A 269 -12.93 18.49 -12.83
N PHE A 270 -12.04 17.78 -12.13
CA PHE A 270 -12.40 16.55 -11.42
C PHE A 270 -13.47 16.81 -10.34
N ALA A 271 -13.29 17.84 -9.52
CA ALA A 271 -14.21 18.14 -8.43
C ALA A 271 -15.57 18.60 -8.95
N GLU A 272 -15.61 19.39 -10.02
CA GLU A 272 -16.83 19.81 -10.71
C GLU A 272 -17.61 18.63 -11.30
N ASP A 273 -16.96 17.76 -12.11
CA ASP A 273 -17.66 16.59 -12.68
C ASP A 273 -18.13 15.64 -11.56
N PHE A 274 -17.32 15.44 -10.52
CA PHE A 274 -17.70 14.59 -9.38
C PHE A 274 -18.95 15.12 -8.66
N LEU A 275 -19.01 16.42 -8.40
CA LEU A 275 -20.19 17.07 -7.81
C LEU A 275 -21.41 16.95 -8.73
N GLU A 276 -21.23 17.16 -10.04
CA GLU A 276 -22.29 17.00 -11.02
C GLU A 276 -22.84 15.56 -11.03
N LYS A 277 -21.96 14.55 -11.01
CA LYS A 277 -22.37 13.14 -10.98
C LYS A 277 -23.10 12.76 -9.69
N ILE A 278 -22.74 13.37 -8.56
CA ILE A 278 -23.46 13.18 -7.29
C ILE A 278 -24.85 13.81 -7.37
N THR A 279 -24.91 15.09 -7.74
CA THR A 279 -26.11 15.92 -7.61
C THR A 279 -27.15 15.64 -8.69
N ARG A 280 -26.72 15.56 -9.96
CA ARG A 280 -27.64 15.42 -11.11
C ARG A 280 -27.91 13.97 -11.47
N HIS A 281 -26.89 13.11 -11.36
CA HIS A 281 -26.96 11.76 -11.92
C HIS A 281 -27.04 10.65 -10.88
N SER A 282 -26.92 10.96 -9.59
CA SER A 282 -26.99 9.96 -8.51
C SER A 282 -26.03 8.77 -8.70
N TRP A 283 -24.88 8.97 -9.35
CA TRP A 283 -23.93 7.89 -9.69
C TRP A 283 -23.41 7.13 -8.45
N TYR A 284 -23.41 7.79 -7.30
CA TYR A 284 -22.94 7.24 -6.03
C TYR A 284 -24.06 7.10 -4.99
N ALA A 285 -25.33 7.02 -5.42
CA ALA A 285 -26.47 6.89 -4.50
C ALA A 285 -26.33 5.70 -3.52
N SER A 286 -25.77 4.58 -3.99
CA SER A 286 -25.55 3.40 -3.14
C SER A 286 -24.52 3.62 -2.03
N ALA A 287 -23.59 4.58 -2.21
CA ALA A 287 -22.52 4.86 -1.26
C ALA A 287 -22.98 5.78 -0.11
N LYS A 288 -24.14 6.45 -0.26
CA LYS A 288 -24.68 7.43 0.70
C LYS A 288 -23.63 8.43 1.17
N ILE A 289 -22.99 9.13 0.22
CA ILE A 289 -21.95 10.12 0.53
C ILE A 289 -22.58 11.25 1.37
N PRO A 290 -22.09 11.50 2.60
CA PRO A 290 -22.61 12.59 3.42
C PRO A 290 -22.41 13.96 2.75
N GLU A 291 -23.38 14.86 2.95
CA GLU A 291 -23.37 16.22 2.36
C GLU A 291 -22.11 17.03 2.70
N ARG A 292 -21.50 16.80 3.86
CA ARG A 292 -20.23 17.43 4.26
C ARG A 292 -19.05 17.12 3.33
N TYR A 293 -19.13 16.05 2.54
CA TYR A 293 -18.13 15.73 1.50
C TYR A 293 -18.52 16.27 0.11
N CYS A 294 -19.72 16.84 -0.05
CA CYS A 294 -20.22 17.42 -1.31
C CYS A 294 -19.80 18.90 -1.44
N ASN A 295 -18.56 19.22 -1.07
CA ASN A 295 -17.96 20.54 -1.23
C ASN A 295 -16.76 20.44 -2.17
N HIS A 296 -16.61 21.42 -3.07
CA HIS A 296 -15.56 21.45 -4.09
C HIS A 296 -14.15 21.21 -3.51
N GLU A 297 -13.74 22.00 -2.50
CA GLU A 297 -12.41 21.87 -1.88
C GLU A 297 -12.23 20.55 -1.12
N THR A 298 -13.32 20.03 -0.54
CA THR A 298 -13.33 18.75 0.17
C THR A 298 -13.16 17.57 -0.78
N ILE A 299 -13.49 17.71 -2.07
CA ILE A 299 -13.27 16.70 -3.12
C ILE A 299 -11.89 16.87 -3.76
N ARG A 300 -11.54 18.13 -4.08
CA ARG A 300 -10.27 18.50 -4.72
C ARG A 300 -9.06 18.06 -3.87
N THR A 301 -9.09 18.29 -2.56
CA THR A 301 -7.96 17.97 -1.67
C THR A 301 -7.62 16.47 -1.64
N PRO A 302 -8.57 15.54 -1.38
CA PRO A 302 -8.34 14.11 -1.51
C PRO A 302 -7.96 13.66 -2.91
N PHE A 303 -8.46 14.31 -3.96
CA PHE A 303 -8.08 14.00 -5.33
C PHE A 303 -6.59 14.33 -5.58
N ILE A 304 -6.10 15.50 -5.17
CA ILE A 304 -4.65 15.83 -5.27
C ILE A 304 -3.80 14.83 -4.49
N ALA A 305 -4.21 14.48 -3.27
CA ALA A 305 -3.52 13.46 -2.48
C ALA A 305 -3.53 12.09 -3.19
N HIS A 306 -4.64 11.77 -3.88
CA HIS A 306 -4.74 10.56 -4.68
C HIS A 306 -3.90 10.63 -5.96
N LEU A 307 -3.78 11.79 -6.59
CA LEU A 307 -2.93 12.02 -7.76
C LEU A 307 -1.46 11.69 -7.44
N ALA A 308 -0.97 12.02 -6.25
CA ALA A 308 0.36 11.59 -5.79
C ALA A 308 0.55 10.06 -5.90
N TYR A 309 -0.47 9.30 -5.52
CA TYR A 309 -0.48 7.84 -5.67
C TYR A 309 -0.53 7.41 -7.14
N VAL A 310 -1.41 8.01 -7.96
CA VAL A 310 -1.49 7.72 -9.40
C VAL A 310 -0.14 7.92 -10.07
N LYS A 311 0.57 8.99 -9.73
CA LYS A 311 1.90 9.33 -10.26
C LYS A 311 2.98 8.36 -9.82
N SER A 312 2.96 7.96 -8.55
CA SER A 312 3.84 6.90 -8.06
C SER A 312 3.61 5.60 -8.84
N ARG A 313 2.35 5.23 -9.08
CA ARG A 313 2.00 4.04 -9.85
C ARG A 313 2.38 4.17 -11.32
N TYR A 314 2.21 5.35 -11.90
CA TYR A 314 2.59 5.63 -13.28
C TYR A 314 4.10 5.42 -13.49
N ARG A 315 4.93 6.02 -12.62
CA ARG A 315 6.39 5.84 -12.67
C ARG A 315 6.81 4.38 -12.56
N GLU A 316 6.14 3.60 -11.70
CA GLU A 316 6.44 2.18 -11.55
C GLU A 316 6.05 1.33 -12.76
N VAL A 317 4.92 1.64 -13.42
CA VAL A 317 4.35 0.80 -14.50
C VAL A 317 4.83 1.23 -15.88
N VAL A 318 5.15 2.52 -16.05
CA VAL A 318 5.55 3.08 -17.34
C VAL A 318 7.03 3.42 -17.31
N THR A 319 7.41 4.49 -16.59
CA THR A 319 8.78 5.02 -16.60
C THR A 319 9.84 3.99 -16.25
N ALA A 320 9.70 3.28 -15.13
CA ALA A 320 10.72 2.33 -14.67
C ALA A 320 10.84 1.13 -15.61
N VAL A 321 9.74 0.69 -16.23
CA VAL A 321 9.76 -0.44 -17.17
C VAL A 321 10.45 -0.05 -18.48
N ASP A 322 10.28 1.19 -18.91
CA ASP A 322 10.85 1.69 -20.17
C ASP A 322 12.34 2.11 -20.00
N GLU A 323 12.75 2.55 -18.81
CA GLU A 323 14.15 2.94 -18.50
C GLU A 323 15.05 1.74 -18.13
N ASP A 324 14.62 0.89 -17.19
CA ASP A 324 15.37 -0.28 -16.71
C ASP A 324 14.41 -1.37 -16.19
N PRO A 325 13.98 -2.31 -17.06
CA PRO A 325 12.99 -3.32 -16.70
C PRO A 325 13.47 -4.25 -15.58
N ASP A 326 14.77 -4.49 -15.45
CA ASP A 326 15.34 -5.35 -14.41
C ASP A 326 15.34 -4.68 -13.04
N ASN A 327 15.68 -3.40 -12.98
CA ASN A 327 15.55 -2.62 -11.76
C ASN A 327 14.07 -2.45 -11.36
N ALA A 328 13.17 -2.19 -12.31
CA ALA A 328 11.74 -2.10 -12.03
C ALA A 328 11.19 -3.40 -11.43
N ARG A 329 11.57 -4.54 -12.00
CA ARG A 329 11.20 -5.87 -11.49
C ARG A 329 11.75 -6.11 -10.08
N ARG A 330 13.02 -5.77 -9.81
CA ARG A 330 13.62 -5.88 -8.48
C ARG A 330 12.92 -4.98 -7.45
N ALA A 331 12.64 -3.73 -7.80
CA ALA A 331 11.93 -2.80 -6.93
C ALA A 331 10.49 -3.26 -6.63
N MET A 332 9.78 -3.79 -7.63
CA MET A 332 8.45 -4.37 -7.45
C MET A 332 8.50 -5.58 -6.51
N ASN A 333 9.45 -6.49 -6.72
CA ASN A 333 9.64 -7.67 -5.87
C ASN A 333 9.98 -7.27 -4.43
N ALA A 334 10.90 -6.32 -4.23
CA ALA A 334 11.25 -5.82 -2.90
C ALA A 334 10.04 -5.21 -2.16
N ARG A 335 9.16 -4.50 -2.88
CA ARG A 335 7.92 -3.98 -2.30
C ARG A 335 6.93 -5.08 -1.95
N LEU A 336 6.75 -6.06 -2.84
CA LEU A 336 5.87 -7.22 -2.58
C LEU A 336 6.37 -8.01 -1.38
N GLN A 337 7.68 -8.26 -1.29
CA GLN A 337 8.31 -8.86 -0.13
C GLN A 337 8.01 -8.04 1.13
N LYS A 338 8.31 -6.73 1.13
CA LYS A 338 8.04 -5.84 2.28
C LYS A 338 6.57 -5.86 2.71
N SER A 339 5.64 -5.85 1.77
CA SER A 339 4.20 -5.96 2.05
C SER A 339 3.85 -7.32 2.65
N SER A 340 4.39 -8.40 2.09
CA SER A 340 4.22 -9.77 2.61
C SER A 340 4.75 -9.91 4.03
N HIS A 341 5.95 -9.39 4.32
CA HIS A 341 6.51 -9.36 5.68
C HIS A 341 5.60 -8.60 6.65
N GLY A 342 5.07 -7.44 6.24
CA GLY A 342 4.11 -6.68 7.06
C GLY A 342 2.86 -7.49 7.40
N SER A 343 2.24 -8.12 6.39
CA SER A 343 1.07 -8.98 6.58
C SER A 343 1.36 -10.17 7.49
N ARG A 344 2.51 -10.84 7.33
CA ARG A 344 2.94 -11.95 8.18
C ARG A 344 3.10 -11.52 9.64
N LYS A 345 3.74 -10.37 9.90
CA LYS A 345 3.88 -9.82 11.27
C LYS A 345 2.54 -9.51 11.92
N VAL A 346 1.59 -8.94 11.18
CA VAL A 346 0.23 -8.69 11.68
C VAL A 346 -0.47 -10.00 12.03
N HIS A 347 -0.36 -11.00 11.15
CA HIS A 347 -0.95 -12.30 11.39
C HIS A 347 -0.33 -13.01 12.60
N LEU A 348 1.00 -12.99 12.72
CA LEU A 348 1.72 -13.57 13.86
C LEU A 348 1.33 -12.91 15.18
N LEU A 349 1.25 -11.57 15.22
CA LEU A 349 0.75 -10.86 16.39
C LEU A 349 -0.67 -11.32 16.77
N LYS A 350 -1.56 -11.40 15.78
CA LYS A 350 -2.94 -11.84 16.01
C LYS A 350 -2.97 -13.26 16.58
N MET A 351 -2.27 -14.20 15.96
CA MET A 351 -2.24 -15.59 16.45
C MET A 351 -1.71 -15.67 17.89
N ARG A 352 -0.68 -14.91 18.23
CA ARG A 352 -0.13 -14.85 19.59
C ARG A 352 -1.14 -14.28 20.58
N LEU A 353 -1.82 -13.19 20.23
CA LEU A 353 -2.86 -12.62 21.09
C LEU A 353 -4.01 -13.61 21.31
N ASP A 354 -4.46 -14.30 20.27
CA ASP A 354 -5.49 -15.34 20.37
C ASP A 354 -5.01 -16.48 21.29
N ALA A 355 -3.80 -17.00 21.08
CA ALA A 355 -3.22 -18.06 21.91
C ALA A 355 -3.03 -17.65 23.38
N MET A 356 -2.59 -16.41 23.65
CA MET A 356 -2.44 -15.88 25.00
C MET A 356 -3.80 -15.66 25.69
N ALA A 357 -4.86 -15.35 24.93
CA ALA A 357 -6.21 -15.24 25.48
C ALA A 357 -6.76 -16.61 25.91
N ASP A 358 -6.39 -17.67 25.21
CA ASP A 358 -6.81 -19.04 25.54
C ASP A 358 -6.01 -19.68 26.68
N HIS A 359 -4.80 -19.18 26.98
CA HIS A 359 -3.91 -19.76 27.98
C HIS A 359 -3.89 -18.98 29.32
N PRO A 360 -4.36 -19.56 30.44
CA PRO A 360 -4.55 -18.83 31.71
C PRO A 360 -3.31 -18.10 32.22
N THR A 361 -2.12 -18.70 32.10
CA THR A 361 -0.89 -18.06 32.61
C THR A 361 -0.35 -16.97 31.68
N LEU A 362 -0.69 -17.00 30.39
CA LEU A 362 -0.20 -16.02 29.41
C LEU A 362 -1.15 -14.84 29.29
N GLN A 363 -2.41 -14.99 29.71
CA GLN A 363 -3.44 -13.96 29.64
C GLN A 363 -3.03 -12.65 30.34
N GLN A 364 -2.26 -12.74 31.44
CA GLN A 364 -1.72 -11.57 32.15
C GLN A 364 -0.77 -10.71 31.28
N HIS A 365 -0.23 -11.28 30.20
CA HIS A 365 0.70 -10.60 29.29
C HIS A 365 0.03 -9.94 28.09
N LEU A 366 -1.29 -10.13 27.90
CA LEU A 366 -2.04 -9.53 26.80
C LEU A 366 -1.88 -8.01 26.70
N PRO A 367 -1.97 -7.21 27.78
CA PRO A 367 -1.80 -5.76 27.67
C PRO A 367 -0.42 -5.37 27.12
N LEU A 368 0.65 -6.01 27.62
CA LEU A 368 2.02 -5.77 27.16
C LEU A 368 2.16 -6.11 25.68
N ILE A 369 1.71 -7.29 25.24
CA ILE A 369 1.88 -7.72 23.84
C ILE A 369 1.03 -6.88 22.89
N ASN A 370 -0.16 -6.47 23.32
CA ASN A 370 -1.01 -5.57 22.54
C ASN A 370 -0.33 -4.21 22.32
N ASP A 371 0.31 -3.66 23.36
CA ASP A 371 1.04 -2.39 23.30
C ASP A 371 2.31 -2.47 22.45
N LEU A 372 3.00 -3.62 22.47
CA LEU A 372 4.15 -3.87 21.61
C LEU A 372 3.79 -3.87 20.11
N GLY A 373 2.64 -4.47 19.78
CA GLY A 373 2.15 -4.55 18.41
C GLY A 373 3.09 -5.26 17.44
N THR A 374 3.05 -4.87 16.17
CA THR A 374 3.82 -5.56 15.10
C THR A 374 5.32 -5.28 15.12
N GLN A 375 5.78 -4.30 15.90
CA GLN A 375 7.18 -3.90 15.93
C GLN A 375 8.06 -4.87 16.73
N ALA A 376 7.50 -5.52 17.75
CA ALA A 376 8.19 -6.55 18.52
C ALA A 376 8.08 -7.96 17.90
N MET A 377 7.29 -8.11 16.83
CA MET A 377 7.15 -9.40 16.16
C MET A 377 8.42 -9.75 15.40
N SER A 378 8.81 -11.02 15.46
CA SER A 378 9.96 -11.55 14.75
C SER A 378 9.82 -11.27 13.25
N SER A 379 10.95 -10.97 12.62
CA SER A 379 11.00 -10.97 11.16
C SER A 379 11.26 -12.41 10.75
N ASP A 380 10.31 -12.99 10.03
CA ASP A 380 10.54 -14.25 9.37
C ASP A 380 11.39 -13.99 8.13
N GLU A 381 12.69 -14.24 8.26
CA GLU A 381 13.66 -14.18 7.17
C GLU A 381 13.73 -15.55 6.51
N SER A 382 13.28 -15.66 5.26
CA SER A 382 13.54 -16.86 4.45
C SER A 382 15.03 -16.90 4.13
N GLU A 383 15.76 -17.78 4.81
CA GLU A 383 17.22 -17.83 4.69
C GLU A 383 17.69 -18.42 3.35
N ASP A 384 16.84 -19.18 2.64
CA ASP A 384 17.21 -19.76 1.34
C ASP A 384 15.95 -20.22 0.56
N ASP A 385 15.70 -19.64 -0.61
CA ASP A 385 14.74 -20.18 -1.59
C ASP A 385 15.30 -21.42 -2.32
N VAL A 386 16.58 -21.77 -2.10
CA VAL A 386 17.28 -22.84 -2.84
C VAL A 386 16.96 -24.24 -2.31
N ARG A 387 16.53 -24.37 -1.04
CA ARG A 387 16.32 -25.67 -0.40
C ARG A 387 14.85 -26.12 -0.49
N ARG A 388 14.64 -27.43 -0.69
CA ARG A 388 13.29 -28.05 -0.70
C ARG A 388 12.56 -27.96 0.65
N THR A 389 13.29 -27.75 1.74
CA THR A 389 12.74 -27.55 3.09
C THR A 389 13.01 -26.12 3.49
N ILE A 390 11.98 -25.28 3.51
CA ILE A 390 12.11 -23.89 3.91
C ILE A 390 12.05 -23.84 5.43
N SER A 391 13.20 -23.57 6.05
CA SER A 391 13.30 -23.30 7.48
C SER A 391 13.13 -21.81 7.70
N TYR A 392 12.25 -21.44 8.63
CA TYR A 392 11.91 -20.06 8.94
C TYR A 392 12.37 -19.72 10.36
N PRO A 393 13.68 -19.47 10.56
CA PRO A 393 14.20 -19.15 11.88
C PRO A 393 13.52 -17.88 12.45
N HIS A 394 13.01 -17.96 13.67
CA HIS A 394 12.48 -16.77 14.33
C HIS A 394 13.63 -15.83 14.73
N VAL A 395 13.71 -14.65 14.08
CA VAL A 395 14.70 -13.60 14.37
C VAL A 395 14.03 -12.47 15.16
N TYR A 396 14.45 -12.29 16.41
CA TYR A 396 13.91 -11.25 17.30
C TYR A 396 14.67 -9.93 17.18
N PRO A 397 14.02 -8.77 17.43
CA PRO A 397 14.71 -7.50 17.52
C PRO A 397 15.85 -7.52 18.54
N ALA A 398 17.01 -6.95 18.20
CA ALA A 398 18.18 -6.92 19.09
C ALA A 398 17.92 -6.20 20.43
N TRP A 399 16.95 -5.28 20.46
CA TRP A 399 16.55 -4.57 21.67
C TRP A 399 15.69 -5.41 22.62
N CYS A 400 15.08 -6.51 22.16
CA CYS A 400 14.15 -7.31 22.94
C CYS A 400 14.89 -8.13 24.00
N SER A 401 14.44 -8.11 25.25
CA SER A 401 15.01 -8.97 26.29
C SER A 401 14.70 -10.44 26.05
N GLN A 402 15.56 -11.32 26.59
CA GLN A 402 15.37 -12.78 26.51
C GLN A 402 14.08 -13.23 27.22
N GLN A 403 13.68 -12.54 28.30
CA GLN A 403 12.44 -12.83 29.03
C GLN A 403 11.21 -12.55 28.17
N LEU A 404 11.20 -11.39 27.48
CA LEU A 404 10.14 -11.05 26.54
C LEU A 404 10.09 -12.00 25.34
N ALA A 405 11.26 -12.36 24.79
CA ALA A 405 11.33 -13.37 23.73
C ALA A 405 10.75 -14.73 24.19
N THR A 406 11.03 -15.13 25.43
CA THR A 406 10.54 -16.40 26.01
C THR A 406 9.01 -16.42 26.12
N ILE A 407 8.38 -15.32 26.56
CA ILE A 407 6.90 -15.22 26.56
C ILE A 407 6.34 -15.37 25.15
N LEU A 408 6.96 -14.72 24.16
CA LEU A 408 6.53 -14.81 22.77
C LEU A 408 6.67 -16.25 22.23
N TRP A 409 7.69 -16.99 22.67
CA TRP A 409 7.87 -18.41 22.34
C TRP A 409 6.79 -19.28 22.96
N GLN A 410 6.48 -19.09 24.24
CA GLN A 410 5.41 -19.83 24.90
C GLN A 410 4.07 -19.62 24.20
N ALA A 411 3.79 -18.40 23.72
CA ALA A 411 2.60 -18.14 22.93
C ALA A 411 2.63 -18.82 21.55
N ASP A 412 3.80 -18.92 20.90
CA ASP A 412 3.96 -19.69 19.66
C ASP A 412 3.68 -21.18 19.89
N ASP A 413 4.16 -21.76 21.01
CA ASP A 413 3.92 -23.16 21.38
C ASP A 413 2.42 -23.43 21.61
N VAL A 414 1.75 -22.53 22.33
CA VAL A 414 0.29 -22.61 22.53
C VAL A 414 -0.45 -22.44 21.20
N ALA A 415 -0.05 -21.50 20.34
CA ALA A 415 -0.66 -21.32 19.02
C ALA A 415 -0.47 -22.58 18.14
N ALA A 416 0.70 -23.22 18.20
CA ALA A 416 0.97 -24.47 17.51
C ALA A 416 0.10 -25.62 18.06
N ALA A 417 -0.07 -25.71 19.38
CA ALA A 417 -0.97 -26.68 20.00
C ALA A 417 -2.45 -26.44 19.62
N ASN A 418 -2.90 -25.18 19.59
CA ASN A 418 -4.26 -24.80 19.22
C ASN A 418 -4.56 -25.06 17.73
N THR A 419 -3.55 -24.92 16.87
CA THR A 419 -3.66 -25.21 15.43
C THR A 419 -3.39 -26.67 15.08
N ALA A 420 -2.88 -27.47 16.02
CA ALA A 420 -2.70 -28.90 15.83
C ALA A 420 -4.06 -29.54 15.56
N VAL A 421 -4.16 -30.18 14.40
CA VAL A 421 -5.40 -30.78 13.94
C VAL A 421 -5.81 -31.88 14.92
N SER A 422 -7.01 -31.76 15.48
CA SER A 422 -7.60 -32.78 16.35
C SER A 422 -7.51 -34.16 15.68
N ILE A 423 -7.04 -35.16 16.43
CA ILE A 423 -6.89 -36.55 15.97
C ILE A 423 -8.16 -36.98 15.22
N GLY A 424 -7.99 -37.44 13.97
CA GLY A 424 -9.10 -37.87 13.10
C GLY A 424 -9.49 -36.89 11.98
N LYS A 425 -8.97 -35.65 11.97
CA LYS A 425 -9.10 -34.75 10.83
C LYS A 425 -7.81 -34.79 10.00
N CYS A 426 -7.91 -35.12 8.71
CA CYS A 426 -6.75 -35.05 7.81
C CYS A 426 -6.30 -33.60 7.66
N LYS A 427 -5.00 -33.34 7.82
CA LYS A 427 -4.40 -32.06 7.39
C LYS A 427 -4.76 -31.83 5.92
N LYS A 428 -5.14 -30.60 5.57
CA LYS A 428 -5.35 -30.23 4.16
C LYS A 428 -4.09 -30.58 3.38
N VAL A 429 -4.24 -31.42 2.36
CA VAL A 429 -3.15 -31.84 1.48
C VAL A 429 -2.54 -30.58 0.85
N GLY A 430 -1.23 -30.38 1.03
CA GLY A 430 -0.49 -29.26 0.44
C GLY A 430 0.13 -28.25 1.42
N THR A 431 -0.20 -28.29 2.72
CA THR A 431 0.52 -27.48 3.72
C THR A 431 1.73 -28.26 4.22
N GLN A 432 2.92 -27.99 3.66
CA GLN A 432 4.17 -28.53 4.20
C GLN A 432 4.33 -28.10 5.66
N LEU A 433 4.80 -29.02 6.51
CA LEU A 433 5.13 -28.72 7.89
C LEU A 433 6.27 -27.70 7.91
N GLN A 434 5.97 -26.47 8.28
CA GLN A 434 6.99 -25.44 8.49
C GLN A 434 7.61 -25.66 9.86
N LEU A 435 8.91 -25.96 9.89
CA LEU A 435 9.69 -25.93 11.13
C LEU A 435 10.19 -24.49 11.29
N CYS A 436 9.83 -23.87 12.41
CA CYS A 436 10.28 -22.53 12.77
C CYS A 436 11.23 -22.64 13.98
N PRO A 437 12.47 -23.11 13.79
CA PRO A 437 13.40 -23.25 14.90
C PRO A 437 13.73 -21.87 15.49
N HIS A 438 13.91 -21.82 16.80
CA HIS A 438 14.42 -20.62 17.44
C HIS A 438 15.84 -20.34 16.98
N SER A 439 16.07 -19.13 16.49
CA SER A 439 17.40 -18.69 16.05
C SER A 439 18.06 -17.85 17.12
N THR A 440 19.38 -17.98 17.22
CA THR A 440 20.23 -17.06 17.97
C THR A 440 20.47 -15.74 17.22
N LYS A 441 20.02 -15.65 15.96
CA LYS A 441 20.14 -14.43 15.16
C LYS A 441 19.23 -13.34 15.74
N VAL A 442 19.76 -12.12 15.75
CA VAL A 442 19.04 -10.92 16.19
C VAL A 442 18.92 -9.92 15.04
N ASN A 443 17.79 -9.24 14.95
CA ASN A 443 17.55 -8.19 13.97
C ASN A 443 17.99 -6.84 14.56
N THR A 444 19.17 -6.37 14.15
CA THR A 444 19.75 -5.10 14.59
C THR A 444 19.10 -3.88 13.94
N ALA A 445 18.40 -4.05 12.82
CA ALA A 445 17.72 -2.97 12.10
C ALA A 445 16.31 -2.66 12.66
N ALA A 446 15.78 -3.51 13.55
CA ALA A 446 14.47 -3.30 14.14
C ALA A 446 14.49 -2.11 15.11
N ALA A 447 13.61 -1.13 14.85
CA ALA A 447 13.44 0.02 15.74
C ALA A 447 12.88 -0.41 17.11
N ALA A 448 13.46 0.13 18.18
CA ALA A 448 12.97 -0.09 19.53
C ALA A 448 11.74 0.76 19.83
N LEU A 449 10.75 0.14 20.45
CA LEU A 449 9.53 0.80 20.90
C LEU A 449 9.86 1.69 22.11
N PRO A 450 9.41 2.95 22.15
CA PRO A 450 9.55 3.79 23.34
C PRO A 450 8.48 3.44 24.38
N GLY A 451 8.80 3.68 25.66
CA GLY A 451 7.86 3.60 26.76
C GLY A 451 7.66 2.21 27.35
N LEU A 452 8.56 1.25 27.11
CA LEU A 452 8.47 -0.08 27.72
C LEU A 452 9.14 -0.12 29.11
N PRO A 453 8.74 -1.07 29.98
CA PRO A 453 9.46 -1.41 31.21
C PRO A 453 10.93 -1.76 30.94
N ARG A 454 11.81 -1.41 31.90
CA ARG A 454 13.28 -1.53 31.73
C ARG A 454 13.73 -2.94 31.37
N ASN A 455 13.20 -3.94 32.06
CA ASN A 455 13.51 -5.36 31.84
C ASN A 455 12.92 -5.96 30.54
N CYS A 456 12.11 -5.23 29.78
CA CYS A 456 11.71 -5.62 28.43
C CYS A 456 12.82 -5.36 27.38
N TYR A 457 13.80 -4.53 27.72
CA TYR A 457 14.97 -4.29 26.87
C TYR A 457 16.11 -5.24 27.20
N ASN A 458 16.86 -5.64 26.18
CA ASN A 458 18.12 -6.34 26.36
C ASN A 458 19.13 -5.39 27.05
N THR A 459 19.70 -5.84 28.17
CA THR A 459 20.55 -5.00 29.03
C THR A 459 21.85 -4.58 28.37
N SER A 460 22.50 -5.47 27.60
CA SER A 460 23.72 -5.13 26.87
C SER A 460 23.44 -4.21 25.69
N TRP A 461 22.33 -4.43 24.99
CA TRP A 461 21.88 -3.52 23.93
C TRP A 461 21.60 -2.11 24.48
N LEU A 462 20.87 -2.01 25.61
CA LEU A 462 20.53 -0.74 26.24
C LEU A 462 21.77 0.01 26.75
N ALA A 463 22.77 -0.72 27.28
CA ALA A 463 24.03 -0.15 27.76
C ALA A 463 24.91 0.44 26.64
N ASN A 464 24.76 -0.06 25.40
CA ASN A 464 25.50 0.43 24.24
C ASN A 464 24.89 1.70 23.61
N LEU A 465 23.71 2.13 24.05
CA LEU A 465 23.07 3.33 23.54
C LEU A 465 23.65 4.61 24.15
N ILE A 466 23.69 5.67 23.33
CA ILE A 466 24.10 7.00 23.79
C ILE A 466 22.99 7.57 24.70
N PRO A 467 23.29 8.32 25.78
CA PRO A 467 22.28 8.80 26.73
C PRO A 467 21.06 9.51 26.11
N HIS A 468 21.23 10.24 25.00
CA HIS A 468 20.11 10.89 24.31
C HIS A 468 19.15 9.88 23.64
N GLN A 469 19.66 8.74 23.16
CA GLN A 469 18.86 7.65 22.58
C GLN A 469 18.06 6.95 23.69
N VAL A 470 18.70 6.68 24.83
CA VAL A 470 18.03 6.12 26.02
C VAL A 470 16.89 7.05 26.47
N LYS A 471 17.13 8.37 26.52
CA LYS A 471 16.09 9.36 26.83
C LYS A 471 14.95 9.36 25.81
N ALA A 472 15.26 9.21 24.52
CA ALA A 472 14.25 9.15 23.46
C ALA A 472 13.36 7.90 23.57
N LEU A 473 13.90 6.79 24.09
CA LEU A 473 13.12 5.58 24.35
C LEU A 473 12.13 5.72 25.51
N ARG A 474 12.26 6.73 26.40
CA ARG A 474 11.35 6.90 27.55
C ARG A 474 11.18 5.60 28.36
N VAL A 475 12.28 4.89 28.59
CA VAL A 475 12.29 3.62 29.33
C VAL A 475 11.62 3.85 30.69
N GLN A 476 10.63 3.03 31.04
CA GLN A 476 9.99 3.12 32.35
C GLN A 476 10.91 2.50 33.40
N ASP A 477 11.15 3.21 34.50
CA ASP A 477 11.97 2.71 35.62
C ASP A 477 11.16 1.78 36.53
N MET A 478 10.52 0.79 35.90
CA MET A 478 9.84 -0.29 36.57
C MET A 478 10.12 -1.58 35.81
N ASP A 479 10.11 -2.68 36.55
CA ASP A 479 10.27 -4.02 35.99
C ASP A 479 8.90 -4.64 35.75
N TYR A 480 8.68 -5.11 34.53
CA TYR A 480 7.52 -5.90 34.17
C TYR A 480 7.59 -7.26 34.84
N ASN A 481 6.50 -7.70 35.48
CA ASN A 481 6.44 -9.04 36.06
C ASN A 481 6.17 -10.07 34.95
N PHE A 482 7.23 -10.73 34.48
CA PHE A 482 7.13 -11.85 33.52
C PHE A 482 6.48 -13.12 34.11
N GLY A 483 6.11 -13.09 35.39
CA GLY A 483 5.72 -14.27 36.15
C GLY A 483 6.98 -15.05 36.51
N SER A 484 7.15 -15.34 37.80
CA SER A 484 8.11 -16.36 38.23
C SER A 484 7.58 -17.73 37.84
N HIS A 485 7.56 -18.02 36.54
CA HIS A 485 7.74 -19.38 36.09
C HIS A 485 9.13 -19.75 36.60
N SER A 486 9.18 -20.21 37.84
CA SER A 486 10.19 -21.13 38.29
C SER A 486 10.12 -22.25 37.28
N SER A 487 10.88 -22.10 36.20
CA SER A 487 11.14 -23.16 35.24
C SER A 487 11.49 -24.32 36.15
N PRO A 488 10.67 -25.38 36.24
CA PRO A 488 10.96 -26.48 37.13
C PRO A 488 12.36 -26.90 36.71
N SER A 489 13.34 -26.60 37.55
CA SER A 489 14.75 -26.72 37.20
C SER A 489 14.88 -28.13 36.65
N LEU A 490 15.11 -28.24 35.34
CA LEU A 490 15.27 -29.54 34.69
C LEU A 490 16.23 -30.29 35.60
N PRO A 491 15.82 -31.45 36.17
CA PRO A 491 16.61 -32.12 37.18
C PRO A 491 18.00 -32.28 36.59
N THR A 492 18.95 -31.54 37.13
CA THR A 492 20.34 -31.59 36.70
C THR A 492 20.67 -33.07 36.70
N PRO A 493 21.01 -33.70 35.56
CA PRO A 493 21.32 -35.12 35.54
C PRO A 493 22.44 -35.30 36.55
N SER A 494 22.08 -35.92 37.67
CA SER A 494 23.00 -36.19 38.76
C SER A 494 24.08 -37.06 38.12
N ASN A 495 25.26 -36.47 37.92
CA ASN A 495 26.46 -37.18 37.52
C ASN A 495 26.80 -38.15 38.65
N ALA A 496 26.12 -39.29 38.65
CA ALA A 496 26.39 -40.46 39.46
C ALA A 496 26.86 -41.58 38.52
N MET A 497 28.01 -41.37 37.88
CA MET A 497 28.94 -42.47 37.57
C MET A 497 30.03 -42.36 38.64
N GLN A 498 29.89 -43.09 39.75
CA GLN A 498 30.34 -44.47 39.92
C GLN A 498 31.87 -44.59 39.82
N SER A 499 32.45 -44.78 41.00
CA SER A 499 33.83 -45.13 41.31
C SER A 499 34.23 -46.50 40.78
#